data_AF-A0A5B9EK22-F1
#
_entry.id   AF-A0A5B9EK22-F1
#
_cell.length_a   1.000
_cell.length_b   1.000
_cell.length_c   1.000
_cell.angle_alpha   90.00
_cell.angle_beta   90.00
_cell.angle_gamma   90.00
#
_symmetry.space_group_name_H-M   'P 1'
#
loop_
_entity.id
_entity.type
_entity.pdbx_description
1 polymer ?
#
loop_
_entity_poly.entity_id
_entity_poly.type
_entity_poly.pdbx_seq_one_letter_code
_entity_poly.pdbx_strand_id
1 'polypeptide(L)'
;MAVGTTTVNTMDRVIRQAGWHFVWLVESAAGMAAGLSEAAACDHAAALALNRIHARFNTAELGPVRITKYPGFYVAKVTLHTRQIQPQSSLGLVDEMLLREVLV
;
A
#
# COMPACT_ATOMS: atom_id res chain seq x y z
N MET A 1 1.51 -16.00 13.87
CA MET A 1 2.62 -15.41 13.09
C MET A 1 2.81 -13.98 13.58
N ALA A 2 3.97 -13.65 14.15
CA ALA A 2 4.26 -12.28 14.58
C ALA A 2 4.62 -11.45 13.35
N VAL A 3 3.72 -10.56 12.92
CA VAL A 3 4.05 -9.50 11.98
C VAL A 3 5.00 -8.57 12.72
N GLY A 4 6.30 -8.68 12.40
CA GLY A 4 7.32 -7.80 12.96
C GLY A 4 6.91 -6.36 12.72
N THR A 5 6.69 -5.62 13.80
CA THR A 5 6.30 -4.21 13.78
C THR A 5 7.53 -3.39 13.45
N THR A 6 8.04 -3.54 12.24
CA THR A 6 9.11 -2.70 11.70
C THR A 6 8.52 -1.31 11.58
N THR A 7 8.99 -0.39 12.41
CA THR A 7 8.58 1.01 12.38
C THR A 7 8.81 1.57 10.98
N VAL A 8 7.88 2.40 10.51
CA VAL A 8 7.86 2.98 9.16
C VAL A 8 9.22 3.55 8.73
N ASN A 9 9.96 4.17 9.65
CA ASN A 9 11.31 4.70 9.42
C ASN A 9 12.39 3.63 9.15
N THR A 10 12.29 2.47 9.80
CA THR A 10 13.27 1.38 9.63
C THR A 10 13.09 0.73 8.27
N MET A 11 11.84 0.56 7.83
CA MET A 11 11.54 0.00 6.52
C MET A 11 11.93 0.96 5.39
N ASP A 12 11.64 2.25 5.54
CA ASP A 12 12.07 3.27 4.56
C ASP A 12 13.60 3.27 4.37
N ARG A 13 14.35 3.15 5.47
CA ARG A 13 15.81 3.07 5.43
C ARG A 13 16.31 1.81 4.70
N VAL A 14 15.80 0.63 5.05
CA VAL A 14 16.23 -0.64 4.42
C VAL A 14 15.98 -0.60 2.92
N ILE A 15 14.85 -0.06 2.50
CA ILE A 15 14.50 -0.08 1.08
C ILE A 15 15.27 1.00 0.30
N ARG A 16 15.53 2.18 0.88
CA ARG A 16 16.46 3.15 0.29
C ARG A 16 17.88 2.60 0.16
N GLN A 17 18.34 1.81 1.13
CA GLN A 17 19.64 1.12 1.04
C GLN A 17 19.68 0.09 -0.09
N ALA A 18 18.54 -0.49 -0.47
CA ALA A 18 18.41 -1.35 -1.65
C ALA A 18 18.34 -0.56 -2.98
N GLY A 19 18.44 0.77 -2.95
CA GLY A 19 18.41 1.64 -4.14
C GLY A 19 17.01 1.99 -4.65
N TRP A 20 15.97 1.68 -3.86
CA TRP A 20 14.57 1.89 -4.26
C TRP A 20 14.06 3.21 -3.66
N HIS A 21 13.38 4.01 -4.48
CA HIS A 21 12.81 5.28 -4.06
C HIS A 21 11.29 5.19 -3.99
N PHE A 22 10.71 5.63 -2.88
CA PHE A 22 9.25 5.76 -2.75
C PHE A 22 8.83 7.20 -2.55
N VAL A 23 7.69 7.53 -3.13
CA VAL A 23 6.91 8.71 -2.76
C VAL A 23 5.69 8.22 -1.98
N TRP A 24 5.49 8.77 -0.79
CA TRP A 24 4.27 8.57 -0.02
C TRP A 24 3.13 9.33 -0.67
N LEU A 25 2.09 8.61 -1.06
CA LEU A 25 0.89 9.21 -1.58
C LEU A 25 -0.16 9.08 -0.47
N VAL A 26 -0.80 10.20 -0.12
CA VAL A 26 -1.70 10.33 1.05
C VAL A 26 -2.98 9.48 0.90
N GLU A 27 -3.11 8.73 -0.20
CA GLU A 27 -4.27 7.92 -0.49
C GLU A 27 -4.19 6.59 0.27
N SER A 28 -5.14 6.36 1.16
CA SER A 28 -5.30 5.09 1.88
C SER A 28 -6.65 4.48 1.55
N ALA A 29 -6.68 3.17 1.30
CA ALA A 29 -7.90 2.42 1.08
C ALA A 29 -8.11 1.42 2.22
N ALA A 30 -9.31 1.37 2.76
CA ALA A 30 -9.71 0.35 3.72
C ALA A 30 -10.62 -0.67 3.06
N GLY A 31 -10.44 -1.94 3.39
CA GLY A 31 -11.31 -3.05 3.00
C GLY A 31 -11.76 -3.80 4.24
N MET A 32 -13.00 -4.29 4.23
CA MET A 32 -13.57 -5.06 5.32
C MET A 32 -14.37 -6.22 4.74
N ALA A 33 -14.07 -7.43 5.19
CA ALA A 33 -14.71 -8.64 4.69
C ALA A 33 -14.83 -9.70 5.78
N ALA A 34 -15.76 -10.63 5.55
CA ALA A 34 -15.92 -11.83 6.36
C ALA A 34 -15.33 -13.06 5.66
N GLY A 35 -14.95 -14.07 6.45
CA GLY A 35 -14.46 -15.35 5.97
C GLY A 35 -14.64 -16.46 7.01
N LEU A 36 -14.66 -17.71 6.56
CA LEU A 36 -14.76 -18.88 7.44
C LEU A 36 -13.44 -19.16 8.19
N SER A 37 -12.34 -18.53 7.76
CA SER A 37 -11.04 -18.54 8.42
C SER A 37 -10.48 -17.11 8.51
N GLU A 38 -9.51 -16.91 9.40
CA GLU A 38 -8.78 -15.63 9.50
C GLU A 38 -8.11 -15.25 8.19
N ALA A 39 -7.48 -16.21 7.51
CA ALA A 39 -6.84 -16.02 6.22
C ALA A 39 -7.86 -15.60 5.15
N ALA A 40 -8.98 -16.31 5.04
CA ALA A 40 -10.01 -15.97 4.07
C ALA A 40 -10.61 -14.57 4.32
N ALA A 41 -10.86 -14.21 5.58
CA ALA A 41 -11.35 -12.87 5.91
C ALA A 41 -10.33 -11.79 5.52
N CYS A 42 -9.04 -12.01 5.80
CA CYS A 42 -7.96 -11.10 5.43
C CYS A 42 -7.79 -10.98 3.91
N ASP A 43 -7.77 -12.08 3.18
CA ASP A 43 -7.59 -12.09 1.72
C ASP A 43 -8.74 -11.34 1.03
N HIS A 44 -9.98 -11.59 1.46
CA HIS A 44 -11.14 -10.86 0.96
C HIS A 44 -11.07 -9.37 1.31
N ALA A 45 -10.68 -9.02 2.53
CA ALA A 45 -10.57 -7.62 2.96
C ALA A 45 -9.44 -6.89 2.20
N ALA A 46 -8.31 -7.56 1.96
CA ALA A 46 -7.20 -7.04 1.18
C ALA A 46 -7.60 -6.86 -0.29
N ALA A 47 -8.27 -7.83 -0.91
CA ALA A 47 -8.78 -7.70 -2.28
C ALA A 47 -9.75 -6.52 -2.42
N LEU A 48 -10.67 -6.32 -1.46
CA LEU A 48 -11.55 -5.16 -1.45
C LEU A 48 -10.80 -3.84 -1.29
N ALA A 49 -9.76 -3.80 -0.46
CA ALA A 49 -8.93 -2.62 -0.30
C ALA A 49 -8.12 -2.32 -1.57
N LEU A 50 -7.53 -3.33 -2.21
CA LEU A 50 -6.76 -3.22 -3.46
C LEU A 50 -7.63 -2.73 -4.62
N ASN A 51 -8.86 -3.24 -4.76
CA ASN A 51 -9.79 -2.81 -5.80
C ASN A 51 -10.21 -1.34 -5.67
N ARG A 52 -10.02 -0.72 -4.50
CA ARG A 52 -10.28 0.71 -4.27
C ARG A 52 -9.07 1.60 -4.55
N ILE A 53 -7.89 1.01 -4.75
CA ILE A 53 -6.67 1.74 -5.06
C ILE A 53 -6.62 1.98 -6.57
N HIS A 54 -6.39 3.23 -6.97
CA HIS A 54 -6.29 3.59 -8.38
C HIS A 54 -5.12 2.87 -9.08
N ALA A 55 -5.29 2.44 -10.33
CA ALA A 55 -4.26 1.69 -11.08
C ALA A 55 -2.93 2.45 -11.33
N ARG A 56 -2.84 3.72 -10.92
CA ARG A 56 -1.64 4.56 -11.05
C ARG A 56 -0.56 4.20 -10.02
N PHE A 57 -0.92 3.47 -8.97
CA PHE A 57 0.00 3.06 -7.92
C PHE A 57 0.51 1.66 -8.21
N ASN A 58 1.83 1.48 -8.22
CA ASN A 58 2.45 0.19 -8.48
C ASN A 58 2.76 -0.60 -7.20
N THR A 59 2.46 -0.06 -6.03
CA THR A 59 2.68 -0.72 -4.74
C THR A 59 1.63 -0.30 -3.71
N ALA A 60 1.23 -1.24 -2.87
CA ALA A 60 0.41 -0.98 -1.69
C ALA A 60 1.15 -1.52 -0.46
N GLU A 61 1.29 -0.69 0.56
CA GLU A 61 1.78 -1.12 1.86
C GLU A 61 0.62 -1.55 2.75
N LEU A 62 0.77 -2.70 3.38
CA LEU A 62 -0.18 -3.19 4.37
C LEU A 62 -0.03 -2.39 5.66
N GLY A 63 -1.05 -1.58 5.96
CA GLY A 63 -1.22 -0.90 7.23
C GLY A 63 -1.83 -1.82 8.30
N PRO A 64 -2.48 -1.25 9.33
CA PRO A 64 -3.06 -2.04 10.41
C PRO A 64 -4.11 -3.03 9.92
N VAL A 65 -3.93 -4.30 10.29
CA VAL A 65 -4.90 -5.37 10.10
C VAL A 65 -5.60 -5.63 11.43
N ARG A 66 -6.93 -5.60 11.43
CA ARG A 66 -7.75 -5.96 12.60
C ARG A 66 -8.61 -7.15 12.24
N ILE A 67 -8.53 -8.23 13.00
CA ILE A 67 -9.35 -9.42 12.83
C ILE A 67 -10.21 -9.58 14.08
N THR A 68 -11.51 -9.75 13.88
CA THR A 68 -12.48 -10.03 14.94
C THR A 68 -13.11 -11.38 14.67
N LYS A 69 -13.06 -12.28 15.66
CA LYS A 69 -13.68 -13.59 15.61
C LYS A 69 -15.13 -13.52 16.09
N TYR A 70 -16.03 -14.13 15.33
CA TYR A 70 -17.44 -14.35 15.67
C TYR A 70 -17.75 -15.85 15.69
N PRO A 71 -18.86 -16.28 16.32
CA PRO A 71 -19.34 -17.64 16.18
C PRO A 71 -19.58 -17.98 14.70
N GLY A 72 -18.81 -18.91 14.16
CA GLY A 72 -18.94 -19.40 12.78
C GLY A 72 -18.20 -18.62 11.69
N PHE A 73 -17.58 -17.47 12.00
CA PHE A 73 -16.83 -16.69 11.00
C PHE A 73 -15.86 -15.68 11.61
N TYR A 74 -15.01 -15.09 10.76
CA TYR A 74 -14.08 -14.02 11.09
C TYR A 74 -14.41 -12.79 10.25
N VAL A 75 -14.21 -11.60 10.81
CA VAL A 75 -14.27 -10.32 10.09
C VAL A 75 -12.89 -9.69 10.15
N ALA A 76 -12.32 -9.39 8.99
CA ALA A 76 -11.07 -8.65 8.89
C ALA A 76 -11.34 -7.23 8.38
N LYS A 77 -10.61 -6.27 8.93
CA LYS A 77 -10.47 -4.91 8.42
C LYS A 77 -8.99 -4.68 8.10
N VAL A 78 -8.71 -4.39 6.84
CA VAL A 78 -7.37 -4.14 6.31
C VAL A 78 -7.30 -2.69 5.85
N THR A 79 -6.21 -2.01 6.19
CA THR A 79 -5.90 -0.68 5.63
C THR A 79 -4.68 -0.82 4.74
N LEU A 80 -4.75 -0.27 3.54
CA LEU A 80 -3.64 -0.21 2.59
C LEU A 80 -3.26 1.25 2.36
N HIS A 81 -1.97 1.53 2.37
CA HIS A 81 -1.41 2.82 2.00
C HIS A 81 -0.82 2.70 0.59
N THR A 82 -1.21 3.60 -0.30
CA THR A 82 -0.66 3.57 -1.66
C THR A 82 0.79 4.06 -1.63
N ARG A 83 1.64 3.37 -2.38
CA ARG A 83 3.03 3.75 -2.58
C ARG A 83 3.33 3.74 -4.06
N GLN A 84 4.19 4.66 -4.48
CA GLN A 84 4.77 4.61 -5.81
C GLN A 84 6.26 4.32 -5.68
N ILE A 85 6.67 3.16 -6.19
CA ILE A 85 8.07 2.76 -6.33
C ILE A 85 8.59 3.33 -7.63
N GLN A 86 9.62 4.15 -7.56
CA GLN A 86 10.40 4.53 -8.71
C GLN A 86 11.70 3.71 -8.71
N PRO A 87 11.96 2.92 -9.76
CA PRO A 87 13.17 2.09 -9.86
C PRO A 87 14.46 2.91 -10.00
N GLN A 88 14.38 4.22 -10.17
CA GLN A 88 15.52 5.15 -10.20
C GLN A 88 15.18 6.44 -9.43
N SER A 89 16.17 7.03 -8.75
CA SER A 89 16.12 8.39 -8.16
C SER A 89 16.10 9.50 -9.21
N SER A 90 15.70 9.21 -10.44
CA SER A 90 15.55 10.23 -11.45
C SER A 90 14.21 10.94 -11.23
N LEU A 91 14.25 12.02 -10.45
CA LEU A 91 13.56 13.25 -10.81
C LEU A 91 14.19 13.71 -12.16
N GLY A 92 13.95 12.94 -13.22
CA GLY A 92 14.69 13.01 -14.47
C GLY A 92 13.73 13.36 -15.59
N LEU A 93 13.76 14.64 -15.97
CA LEU A 93 13.33 15.23 -17.23
C LEU A 93 11.84 15.24 -17.61
N VAL A 94 10.98 14.33 -17.14
CA VAL A 94 9.60 14.29 -17.66
C VAL A 94 8.74 15.45 -17.12
N ASP A 95 8.97 15.88 -15.88
CA ASP A 95 8.30 17.08 -15.34
C ASP A 95 8.82 18.40 -15.94
N GLU A 96 10.08 18.46 -16.40
CA GLU A 96 10.55 19.62 -17.17
C GLU A 96 10.02 19.65 -18.60
N MET A 97 9.71 18.49 -19.20
CA MET A 97 9.13 18.44 -20.54
C MET A 97 7.64 18.82 -20.56
N LEU A 98 6.86 18.46 -19.54
CA LEU A 98 5.45 18.87 -19.46
C LEU A 98 5.28 20.36 -19.12
N LEU A 99 6.24 20.99 -18.43
CA LEU A 99 6.22 22.43 -18.19
C LEU A 99 6.60 23.28 -19.41
N ARG A 100 7.27 22.69 -20.41
CA ARG A 100 7.66 23.40 -21.65
C ARG A 100 6.60 23.38 -22.74
N GLU A 101 5.65 22.45 -22.73
CA GLU A 101 4.56 22.42 -23.73
C GLU A 101 3.40 23.39 -23.42
N VAL A 102 3.31 23.94 -22.20
CA VAL A 102 2.25 24.90 -21.82
C VAL A 102 2.70 26.37 -22.02
N LEU A 103 3.94 26.61 -22.46
CA LEU A 103 4.52 27.96 -22.59
C LEU A 103 5.15 28.24 -23.97
N VAL A 104 4.59 27.70 -25.05
CA VAL A 104 4.89 28.13 -26.43
C VAL A 104 3.61 28.49 -27.16
#